data_AF-A0A836KNW2-F1
#
_entry.id   AF-A0A836KNW2-F1
#
_cell.length_a   1.000
_cell.length_b   1.000
_cell.length_c   1.000
_cell.angle_alpha   90.00
_cell.angle_beta   90.00
_cell.angle_gamma   90.00
#
_symmetry.space_group_name_H-M   'P 1'
#
loop_
_entity.id
_entity.type
_entity.pdbx_description
1 polymer ?
#
loop_
_entity_poly.entity_id
_entity_poly.type
_entity_poly.pdbx_seq_one_letter_code
_entity_poly.pdbx_strand_id
1 'polypeptide(L)'
;MVTLGLCLLALALIGVMEVREELEQRCCITNATASSPHANLTLSFLLRNVSVACGVGFSCPAVSADVMVQCLAIPNGLDNRFFAYGNVGGALLLRFKVASMNMWFEDLEAIVNAKGAGAALDRVTVALVALFFVTLVTNITHSAYANLNTSCAPSSSEKAAPQCGGGGTPAYRPHLRVR
;
A
#
# COMPACT_ATOMS: atom_id res chain seq x y z
N MET A 1 -11.69 -2.12 -12.51
CA MET A 1 -10.41 -1.41 -12.21
C MET A 1 -10.64 -0.09 -11.48
N VAL A 2 -11.61 0.75 -11.87
CA VAL A 2 -11.93 2.01 -11.17
C VAL A 2 -12.26 1.80 -9.68
N THR A 3 -13.03 0.76 -9.35
CA THR A 3 -13.42 0.42 -7.97
C THR A 3 -12.23 0.09 -7.07
N LEU A 4 -11.24 -0.66 -7.57
CA LEU A 4 -9.99 -0.94 -6.84
C LEU A 4 -9.23 0.35 -6.51
N GLY A 5 -9.09 1.23 -7.50
CA GLY A 5 -8.41 2.51 -7.32
C GLY A 5 -9.08 3.38 -6.25
N LEU A 6 -10.41 3.44 -6.25
CA LEU A 6 -11.18 4.18 -5.25
C LEU A 6 -11.07 3.58 -3.85
N CYS A 7 -11.12 2.24 -3.71
CA CYS A 7 -10.93 1.57 -2.42
C CYS A 7 -9.53 1.81 -1.85
N LEU A 8 -8.49 1.69 -2.67
CA LEU A 8 -7.12 1.96 -2.24
C LEU A 8 -6.90 3.42 -1.86
N LEU A 9 -7.51 4.36 -2.59
CA LEU A 9 -7.47 5.77 -2.25
C LEU A 9 -8.16 6.06 -0.90
N ALA A 10 -9.32 5.47 -0.65
CA ALA A 10 -10.03 5.63 0.62
C ALA A 10 -9.19 5.09 1.80
N LEU A 11 -8.60 3.90 1.66
CA LEU A 11 -7.72 3.30 2.68
C LEU A 11 -6.42 4.08 2.86
N ALA A 12 -5.90 4.71 1.81
CA ALA A 12 -4.74 5.59 1.89
C ALA A 12 -5.08 6.86 2.68
N LEU A 13 -6.23 7.48 2.41
CA LEU A 13 -6.69 8.66 3.15
C LEU A 13 -6.90 8.36 4.64
N ILE A 14 -7.53 7.23 4.98
CA ILE A 14 -7.68 6.77 6.37
C ILE A 14 -6.29 6.63 7.02
N GLY A 15 -5.34 6.00 6.33
CA GLY A 15 -3.98 5.86 6.83
C GLY A 15 -3.25 7.19 7.07
N VAL A 16 -3.45 8.18 6.19
CA VAL A 16 -2.87 9.53 6.37
C VAL A 16 -3.48 10.21 7.60
N MET A 17 -4.79 10.15 7.75
CA MET A 17 -5.48 10.82 8.86
C MET A 17 -5.15 10.17 10.21
N GLU A 18 -4.97 8.85 10.25
CA GLU A 18 -4.76 8.12 11.49
C GLU A 18 -3.30 8.03 11.92
N VAL A 19 -2.37 7.79 10.99
CA VAL A 19 -1.01 7.30 11.34
C VAL A 19 0.07 8.38 11.14
N ARG A 20 -0.22 9.43 10.36
CA ARG A 20 0.78 10.45 10.00
C ARG A 20 1.41 11.12 11.21
N GLU A 21 0.59 11.70 12.10
CA GLU A 21 1.11 12.48 13.23
C GLU A 21 1.88 11.60 14.22
N GLU A 22 1.50 10.33 14.37
CA GLU A 22 2.13 9.41 15.32
C GLU A 22 3.48 8.87 14.80
N LEU A 23 3.64 8.69 13.48
CA LEU A 23 4.93 8.30 12.89
C LEU A 23 6.01 9.37 12.99
N GLU A 24 5.62 10.65 13.10
CA GLU A 24 6.54 11.78 13.25
C GLU A 24 7.05 11.93 14.69
N GLN A 25 6.48 11.19 15.65
CA GLN A 25 6.86 11.27 17.06
C GLN A 25 8.13 10.47 17.35
N ARG A 26 9.10 11.12 18.01
CA ARG A 26 10.37 10.53 18.44
C ARG A 26 10.65 10.86 19.89
N CYS A 27 11.52 10.07 20.51
CA CYS A 27 11.94 10.29 21.89
C CYS A 27 12.95 11.44 21.97
N CYS A 28 12.55 12.51 22.65
CA CYS A 28 13.35 13.70 22.85
C CYS A 28 13.62 13.91 24.34
N ILE A 29 14.84 14.32 24.68
CA ILE A 29 15.17 14.81 26.01
C ILE A 29 14.59 16.23 26.12
N THR A 30 13.72 16.45 27.10
CA THR A 30 13.02 17.72 27.31
C THR A 30 13.51 18.47 28.53
N ASN A 31 14.07 17.77 29.51
CA ASN A 31 14.64 18.37 30.70
C ASN A 31 15.84 17.56 31.17
N ALA A 32 16.85 18.24 31.69
CA ALA A 32 18.03 17.63 32.27
C ALA A 32 18.48 18.49 33.46
N THR A 33 18.74 17.89 34.61
CA THR A 33 19.23 18.62 35.79
C THR A 33 20.64 19.16 35.53
N ALA A 34 21.04 20.20 36.27
CA ALA A 34 22.35 20.85 36.12
C ALA A 34 23.54 19.91 36.45
N SER A 35 23.30 18.81 37.16
CA SER A 35 24.27 17.75 37.44
C SER A 35 24.38 16.70 36.32
N SER A 36 23.51 16.75 35.30
CA SER A 36 23.50 15.80 34.20
C SER A 36 24.60 16.09 33.18
N PRO A 37 25.09 15.08 32.45
CA PRO A 37 26.04 15.26 31.34
C PRO A 37 25.45 16.07 30.16
N HIS A 38 24.16 16.42 30.22
CA HIS A 38 23.43 17.12 29.16
C HIS A 38 23.08 18.57 29.51
N ALA A 39 23.56 19.10 30.64
CA ALA A 39 23.23 20.44 31.14
C ALA A 39 23.54 21.58 30.14
N ASN A 40 24.51 21.38 29.24
CA ASN A 40 24.91 22.39 28.24
C ASN A 40 24.28 22.20 26.84
N LEU A 41 23.42 21.20 26.64
CA LEU A 41 22.72 21.05 25.36
C LEU A 41 21.48 21.93 25.31
N THR A 42 21.20 22.49 24.13
CA THR A 42 19.90 23.10 23.84
C THR A 42 18.81 22.03 23.92
N LEU A 43 17.95 22.15 24.93
CA LEU A 43 16.71 21.39 25.04
C LEU A 43 15.72 21.89 23.98
N SER A 44 14.91 21.08 23.32
CA SER A 44 14.82 19.62 23.28
C SER A 44 15.69 18.99 22.19
N PHE A 45 16.32 17.84 22.44
CA PHE A 45 17.10 17.13 21.42
C PHE A 45 16.77 15.64 21.34
N LEU A 46 16.95 15.06 20.15
CA LEU A 46 16.61 13.67 19.83
C LEU A 46 17.55 12.69 20.55
N LEU A 47 16.98 11.66 21.16
CA LEU A 47 17.74 10.60 21.81
C LEU A 47 18.38 9.68 20.77
N ARG A 48 19.67 9.87 20.46
CA ARG A 48 20.37 9.20 19.33
C ARG A 48 20.28 7.67 19.31
N ASN A 49 20.11 7.04 20.46
CA ASN A 49 20.06 5.57 20.57
C ASN A 49 18.66 4.99 20.30
N VAL A 50 17.65 5.85 20.11
CA VAL A 50 16.26 5.46 19.84
C VAL A 50 15.80 6.21 18.59
N SER A 51 15.95 5.56 17.44
CA SER A 51 15.48 6.09 16.15
C SER A 51 14.03 5.69 15.82
N VAL A 52 13.45 4.76 16.59
CA VAL A 52 12.10 4.24 16.37
C VAL A 52 11.03 5.28 16.71
N ALA A 53 9.87 5.19 16.05
CA ALA A 53 8.73 6.04 16.37
C ALA A 53 8.21 5.68 17.77
N CYS A 54 7.85 6.69 18.55
CA CYS A 54 7.25 6.48 19.87
C CYS A 54 5.76 6.76 19.82
N GLY A 55 5.01 6.18 20.77
CA GLY A 55 3.57 6.33 20.82
C GLY A 55 2.93 5.28 21.73
N VAL A 56 1.74 4.83 21.37
CA VAL A 56 0.95 3.88 22.16
C VAL A 56 1.64 2.51 22.28
N GLY A 57 2.33 2.06 21.22
CA GLY A 57 3.02 0.77 21.20
C GLY A 57 4.43 0.79 21.80
N PHE A 58 5.07 1.95 21.82
CA PHE A 58 6.44 2.12 22.30
C PHE A 58 6.58 3.38 23.17
N SER A 59 6.82 3.16 24.45
CA SER A 59 7.12 4.23 25.41
C SER A 59 8.61 4.55 25.43
N CYS A 60 8.96 5.83 25.47
CA CYS A 60 10.36 6.27 25.54
C CYS A 60 11.03 5.77 26.83
N PRO A 61 12.26 5.23 26.73
CA PRO A 61 12.97 4.70 27.90
C PRO A 61 13.43 5.83 28.83
N ALA A 62 13.42 5.56 30.13
CA ALA A 62 14.08 6.40 31.11
C ALA A 62 15.60 6.20 31.01
N VAL A 63 16.34 7.29 30.82
CA VAL A 63 17.82 7.25 30.66
C VAL A 63 18.51 7.43 32.01
N SER A 64 17.97 8.30 32.87
CA SER A 64 18.43 8.51 34.24
C SER A 64 17.35 9.21 35.06
N ALA A 65 17.45 9.22 36.39
CA ALA A 65 16.52 9.95 37.27
C ALA A 65 16.56 11.48 37.05
N ASP A 66 17.66 11.97 36.49
CA ASP A 66 17.98 13.38 36.29
C ASP A 66 17.56 13.94 34.93
N VAL A 67 17.03 13.09 34.05
CA VAL A 67 16.72 13.44 32.65
C VAL A 67 15.29 13.00 32.31
N MET A 68 14.46 13.93 31.85
CA MET A 68 13.13 13.62 31.33
C MET A 68 13.18 13.43 29.82
N VAL A 69 12.60 12.31 29.37
CA VAL A 69 12.41 11.98 27.96
C VAL A 69 10.92 11.97 27.66
N GLN A 70 10.51 12.67 26.61
CA GLN A 70 9.12 12.69 26.15
C GLN A 70 9.05 12.36 24.66
N CYS A 71 7.90 11.81 24.28
CA CYS A 71 7.57 11.53 22.90
C CYS A 71 7.04 12.81 22.25
N LEU A 72 7.79 13.37 21.29
CA LEU A 72 7.50 14.66 20.67
C LEU A 72 7.53 14.54 19.15
N ALA A 73 6.60 15.20 18.47
CA ALA A 73 6.59 15.29 17.01
C ALA A 73 7.78 16.13 16.52
N ILE A 74 8.59 15.57 15.63
CA ILE A 74 9.72 16.28 15.02
C ILE A 74 9.37 16.55 13.56
N PRO A 75 9.15 17.82 13.16
CA PRO A 75 8.64 18.16 11.83
C PRO A 75 9.59 17.86 10.66
N ASN A 76 10.81 17.36 10.92
CA ASN A 76 11.83 17.03 9.92
C ASN A 76 12.48 15.65 10.16
N GLY A 77 11.71 14.68 10.69
CA GLY A 77 12.20 13.32 10.94
C GLY A 77 12.79 12.65 9.69
N LEU A 78 13.77 11.77 9.92
CA LEU A 78 14.60 11.02 8.94
C LEU A 78 13.84 10.11 7.94
N ASP A 79 12.55 10.31 7.71
CA ASP A 79 11.77 9.42 6.87
C ASP A 79 12.02 9.67 5.37
N ASN A 80 12.12 8.58 4.62
CA ASN A 80 12.20 8.58 3.17
C ASN A 80 10.99 9.33 2.60
N ARG A 81 11.23 10.51 1.99
CA ARG A 81 10.19 11.42 1.45
C ARG A 81 9.20 10.76 0.48
N PHE A 82 9.57 9.62 -0.12
CA PHE A 82 8.74 8.88 -1.09
C PHE A 82 7.81 7.84 -0.44
N PHE A 83 8.15 7.30 0.74
CA PHE A 83 7.37 6.27 1.45
C PHE A 83 6.95 6.78 2.83
N ALA A 84 6.33 7.96 2.86
CA ALA A 84 5.85 8.58 4.07
C ALA A 84 4.33 8.80 4.02
N TYR A 85 3.69 8.74 5.19
CA TYR A 85 2.28 9.12 5.37
C TYR A 85 2.05 10.64 5.35
N GLY A 86 3.11 11.44 5.16
CA GLY A 86 3.06 12.90 5.13
C GLY A 86 2.29 13.49 3.94
N ASN A 87 2.02 12.70 2.90
CA ASN A 87 1.17 13.11 1.78
C ASN A 87 0.36 11.92 1.23
N VAL A 88 -0.75 12.24 0.54
CA VAL A 88 -1.70 11.24 0.00
C VAL A 88 -1.03 10.32 -1.03
N GLY A 89 -0.10 10.84 -1.84
CA GLY A 89 0.60 10.06 -2.86
C GLY A 89 1.51 8.98 -2.28
N GLY A 90 2.31 9.32 -1.28
CA GLY A 90 3.18 8.41 -0.54
C GLY A 90 2.38 7.37 0.25
N ALA A 91 1.28 7.79 0.87
CA ALA A 91 0.35 6.86 1.52
C ALA A 91 -0.30 5.89 0.51
N LEU A 92 -0.67 6.36 -0.69
CA LEU A 92 -1.18 5.50 -1.75
C LEU A 92 -0.14 4.48 -2.19
N LEU A 93 1.12 4.89 -2.38
CA LEU A 93 2.23 3.99 -2.71
C LEU A 93 2.47 2.95 -1.60
N LEU A 94 2.37 3.35 -0.33
CA LEU A 94 2.46 2.43 0.80
C LEU A 94 1.30 1.43 0.80
N ARG A 95 0.05 1.88 0.54
CA ARG A 95 -1.08 0.96 0.39
C ARG A 95 -0.90 0.01 -0.79
N PHE A 96 -0.32 0.47 -1.89
CA PHE A 96 0.00 -0.35 -3.05
C PHE A 96 1.11 -1.36 -2.75
N LYS A 97 2.14 -0.97 -1.99
CA LYS A 97 3.19 -1.85 -1.45
C LYS A 97 2.58 -2.99 -0.61
N VAL A 98 1.65 -2.66 0.28
CA VAL A 98 0.91 -3.66 1.09
C VAL A 98 0.01 -4.54 0.22
N ALA A 99 -0.74 -3.94 -0.70
CA ALA A 99 -1.65 -4.66 -1.59
C ALA A 99 -0.93 -5.64 -2.53
N SER A 100 0.28 -5.29 -2.96
CA SER A 100 1.17 -6.16 -3.76
C SER A 100 1.93 -7.17 -2.91
N MET A 101 1.73 -7.19 -1.58
CA MET A 101 2.49 -8.00 -0.62
C MET A 101 4.01 -7.80 -0.71
N ASN A 102 4.47 -6.69 -1.29
CA ASN A 102 5.88 -6.44 -1.50
C ASN A 102 6.49 -5.74 -0.28
N MET A 103 7.36 -6.43 0.47
CA MET A 103 8.06 -5.86 1.64
C MET A 103 7.12 -5.16 2.64
N TRP A 104 5.88 -5.62 2.75
CA TRP A 104 4.80 -4.97 3.50
C TRP A 104 5.07 -4.88 5.01
N PHE A 105 5.98 -5.71 5.52
CA PHE A 105 6.37 -5.81 6.93
C PHE A 105 7.39 -4.76 7.36
N GLU A 106 8.15 -4.14 6.43
CA GLU A 106 9.22 -3.19 6.78
C GLU A 106 8.69 -1.99 7.57
N ASP A 107 7.47 -1.56 7.26
CA ASP A 107 6.83 -0.40 7.91
C ASP A 107 5.97 -0.82 9.12
N LEU A 108 5.78 -2.12 9.34
CA LEU A 108 4.88 -2.64 10.36
C LEU A 108 5.40 -2.33 11.77
N GLU A 109 6.69 -2.50 12.01
CA GLU A 109 7.30 -2.25 13.32
C GLU A 109 7.14 -0.78 13.72
N ALA A 110 7.45 0.16 12.81
CA ALA A 110 7.31 1.58 13.08
C ALA A 110 5.85 1.99 13.37
N ILE A 111 4.90 1.43 12.61
CA ILE A 111 3.48 1.71 12.80
C ILE A 111 2.94 1.10 14.09
N VAL A 112 3.34 -0.13 14.42
CA VAL A 112 2.94 -0.79 15.67
C VAL A 112 3.54 -0.07 16.87
N ASN A 113 4.76 0.44 16.77
CA ASN A 113 5.36 1.24 17.84
C ASN A 113 4.64 2.59 18.04
N ALA A 114 4.21 3.23 16.94
CA ALA A 114 3.46 4.48 17.00
C ALA A 114 2.01 4.28 17.52
N LYS A 115 1.22 3.44 16.85
CA LYS A 115 -0.23 3.25 17.11
C LYS A 115 -0.60 2.10 18.05
N GLY A 116 0.35 1.21 18.34
CA GLY A 116 0.09 -0.05 19.03
C GLY A 116 -0.29 -1.20 18.08
N ALA A 117 -0.46 -2.39 18.66
CA ALA A 117 -0.73 -3.62 17.92
C ALA A 117 -2.02 -3.58 17.08
N GLY A 118 -2.98 -2.72 17.44
CA GLY A 118 -4.23 -2.52 16.68
C GLY A 118 -4.00 -2.06 15.25
N ALA A 119 -2.91 -1.32 14.97
CA ALA A 119 -2.60 -0.88 13.61
C ALA A 119 -2.20 -2.02 12.65
N ALA A 120 -1.84 -3.20 13.19
CA ALA A 120 -1.66 -4.39 12.36
C ALA A 120 -2.97 -4.83 11.69
N LEU A 121 -4.13 -4.58 12.29
CA LEU A 121 -5.44 -4.93 11.73
C LEU A 121 -5.75 -4.15 10.45
N ASP A 122 -5.32 -2.89 10.36
CA ASP A 122 -5.45 -2.07 9.15
C ASP A 122 -4.64 -2.68 7.99
N ARG A 123 -3.42 -3.17 8.26
CA ARG A 123 -2.60 -3.86 7.25
C ARG A 123 -3.24 -5.17 6.78
N VAL A 124 -3.80 -5.95 7.70
CA VAL A 124 -4.57 -7.17 7.37
C VAL A 124 -5.77 -6.84 6.49
N THR A 125 -6.49 -5.75 6.79
CA THR A 125 -7.65 -5.31 6.02
C THR A 125 -7.26 -4.95 4.58
N VAL A 126 -6.16 -4.20 4.40
CA VAL A 126 -5.64 -3.86 3.06
C VAL A 126 -5.25 -5.12 2.28
N ALA A 127 -4.62 -6.11 2.94
CA ALA A 127 -4.26 -7.37 2.30
C ALA A 127 -5.49 -8.18 1.86
N LEU A 128 -6.54 -8.25 2.70
CA LEU A 128 -7.80 -8.92 2.35
C LEU A 128 -8.49 -8.25 1.15
N VAL A 129 -8.55 -6.93 1.14
CA VAL A 129 -9.09 -6.15 0.01
C VAL A 129 -8.29 -6.44 -1.26
N ALA A 130 -6.95 -6.46 -1.18
CA ALA A 130 -6.10 -6.75 -2.31
C ALA A 130 -6.33 -8.18 -2.86
N LEU A 131 -6.39 -9.19 -1.99
CA LEU A 131 -6.66 -10.57 -2.38
C LEU A 131 -8.02 -10.71 -3.08
N PHE A 132 -9.06 -10.05 -2.53
CA PHE A 132 -10.38 -10.02 -3.17
C PHE A 132 -10.29 -9.49 -4.61
N PHE A 133 -9.58 -8.38 -4.83
CA PHE A 133 -9.45 -7.82 -6.17
C PHE A 133 -8.60 -8.68 -7.10
N VAL A 134 -7.54 -9.33 -6.61
CA VAL A 134 -6.75 -10.29 -7.40
C VAL A 134 -7.66 -11.40 -7.90
N THR A 135 -8.47 -12.01 -7.02
CA THR A 135 -9.40 -13.08 -7.42
C THR A 135 -10.45 -12.59 -8.44
N LEU A 136 -10.94 -11.35 -8.28
CA LEU A 136 -11.88 -10.75 -9.21
C LEU A 136 -11.27 -10.55 -10.60
N VAL A 137 -10.02 -10.08 -10.67
CA VAL A 137 -9.31 -9.93 -11.96
C VAL A 137 -9.07 -11.29 -12.60
N THR A 138 -8.61 -12.29 -11.83
CA THR A 138 -8.41 -13.65 -12.34
C THR A 138 -9.70 -14.27 -12.87
N ASN A 139 -10.84 -14.01 -12.21
CA ASN A 139 -12.14 -14.48 -12.68
C ASN A 139 -12.59 -13.79 -13.97
N ILE A 140 -12.38 -12.47 -14.09
CA ILE A 140 -12.70 -11.72 -15.31
C ILE A 140 -11.82 -12.20 -16.47
N THR A 141 -10.51 -12.34 -16.25
CA THR A 141 -9.60 -12.83 -17.30
C THR A 141 -9.97 -14.25 -17.70
N HIS A 142 -10.23 -15.14 -16.73
CA HIS A 142 -10.69 -16.50 -17.02
C HIS A 142 -11.98 -16.50 -17.84
N SER A 143 -12.99 -15.71 -17.46
CA SER A 143 -14.25 -15.59 -18.21
C SER A 143 -14.04 -15.04 -19.63
N ALA A 144 -13.16 -14.04 -19.78
CA ALA A 144 -12.83 -13.49 -21.09
C ALA A 144 -12.12 -14.51 -21.98
N TYR A 145 -11.16 -15.27 -21.45
CA TYR A 145 -10.46 -16.34 -22.15
C TYR A 145 -11.38 -17.53 -22.48
N ALA A 146 -12.30 -17.89 -21.57
CA ALA A 146 -13.27 -18.95 -21.82
C ALA A 146 -14.20 -18.61 -23.00
N ASN A 147 -14.67 -17.36 -23.08
CA ASN A 147 -15.52 -16.88 -24.17
C ASN A 147 -14.79 -16.83 -25.54
N LEU A 148 -13.47 -16.59 -25.52
CA LEU A 148 -12.63 -16.67 -26.72
C LEU A 148 -12.45 -18.13 -27.19
N ASN A 149 -12.27 -19.08 -26.27
CA ASN A 149 -12.14 -20.49 -26.62
C ASN A 149 -13.43 -21.13 -27.14
N THR A 150 -14.61 -20.69 -26.70
CA THR A 150 -15.89 -21.18 -27.23
C THR A 150 -16.21 -20.67 -28.63
N SER A 151 -15.67 -19.51 -29.03
CA SER A 151 -15.91 -18.95 -30.37
C SER A 151 -15.01 -19.56 -31.45
N CYS A 152 -13.99 -20.32 -31.05
CA CYS A 152 -13.08 -21.06 -31.93
C CYS A 152 -13.04 -22.56 -31.60
N ALA A 153 -14.09 -23.12 -31.01
CA ALA A 153 -14.23 -24.57 -30.93
C ALA A 153 -14.51 -25.08 -32.35
N PRO A 154 -13.63 -25.90 -32.97
CA PRO A 154 -14.00 -26.59 -34.19
C PRO A 154 -15.18 -27.50 -33.83
N SER A 155 -16.36 -27.19 -34.36
CA SER A 155 -17.45 -28.15 -34.36
C SER A 155 -16.93 -29.39 -35.07
N SER A 156 -16.89 -30.51 -34.38
CA SER A 156 -16.47 -31.81 -34.93
C SER A 156 -17.48 -32.37 -35.96
N SER A 157 -18.30 -31.51 -36.56
CA SER A 157 -19.12 -31.81 -37.73
C SER A 157 -18.88 -30.73 -38.77
N GLU A 158 -18.69 -31.17 -40.00
CA GLU A 158 -18.47 -30.43 -41.23
C GLU A 158 -17.04 -29.89 -41.51
N LYS A 159 -16.47 -30.46 -42.58
CA LYS A 159 -15.44 -29.84 -43.43
C LYS A 159 -15.97 -28.48 -43.94
N ALA A 160 -15.74 -27.41 -43.19
CA ALA A 160 -15.80 -26.05 -43.70
C ALA A 160 -14.78 -25.20 -42.95
N ALA A 161 -13.94 -24.50 -43.69
CA ALA A 161 -12.83 -23.70 -43.17
C ALA A 161 -13.31 -22.65 -42.13
N PRO A 162 -12.49 -22.34 -41.10
CA PRO A 162 -12.83 -21.32 -40.13
C PRO A 162 -12.86 -19.94 -40.80
N GLN A 163 -14.05 -19.32 -40.90
CA GLN A 163 -14.17 -17.91 -41.20
C GLN A 163 -13.98 -17.10 -39.91
N CYS A 164 -12.74 -16.77 -39.59
CA CYS A 164 -12.46 -15.64 -38.73
C CYS A 164 -12.78 -14.36 -39.53
N GLY A 165 -13.93 -13.75 -39.25
CA GLY A 165 -14.37 -12.52 -39.88
C GLY A 165 -13.47 -11.34 -39.49
N GLY A 166 -12.46 -11.07 -40.31
CA GLY A 166 -11.66 -9.85 -40.27
C GLY A 166 -11.59 -9.26 -41.67
N GLY A 167 -12.36 -8.18 -41.89
CA GLY A 167 -12.20 -7.12 -42.90
C GLY A 167 -11.68 -7.47 -44.31
N GLY A 168 -12.50 -7.17 -45.32
CA GLY A 168 -11.98 -6.68 -46.59
C GLY A 168 -12.55 -7.29 -47.86
N THR A 169 -13.33 -6.48 -48.57
CA THR A 169 -13.57 -6.43 -50.02
C THR A 169 -14.48 -7.49 -50.70
N PRO A 170 -15.34 -7.04 -51.65
CA PRO A 170 -16.34 -7.89 -52.30
C PRO A 170 -15.73 -8.57 -53.53
N ALA A 171 -15.98 -9.87 -53.72
CA ALA A 171 -15.54 -10.57 -54.93
C ALA A 171 -16.62 -11.52 -55.45
N TYR A 172 -17.34 -11.02 -56.46
CA TYR A 172 -17.77 -11.69 -57.69
C TYR A 172 -18.59 -12.99 -57.58
N ARG A 173 -19.88 -12.89 -57.94
CA ARG A 173 -20.79 -14.02 -58.17
C ARG A 173 -20.99 -14.22 -59.68
N PRO A 174 -20.47 -15.29 -60.32
CA PRO A 174 -20.91 -15.62 -61.66
C PRO A 174 -22.13 -16.54 -61.58
N HIS A 175 -23.16 -16.14 -62.32
CA HIS A 175 -24.42 -16.87 -62.53
C HIS A 175 -24.17 -18.26 -63.14
N LEU A 176 -24.77 -19.29 -62.55
CA LEU A 176 -24.92 -20.61 -63.16
C LEU A 176 -25.91 -20.54 -64.34
N ARG A 177 -25.49 -21.01 -65.51
CA ARG A 177 -26.36 -21.37 -66.64
C ARG A 177 -27.18 -22.60 -66.27
N VAL A 178 -28.50 -22.48 -66.33
CA VAL A 178 -29.45 -23.59 -66.32
C VAL A 178 -29.48 -24.20 -67.74
N ARG A 179 -29.46 -25.52 -67.82
CA ARG A 179 -29.75 -26.29 -69.05
C ARG A 179 -31.25 -26.55 -69.14
#